data_AF-A0A1Y4NQ66-F1
#
_entry.id   AF-A0A1Y4NQ66-F1
#
_cell.length_a   1.000
_cell.length_b   1.000
_cell.length_c   1.000
_cell.angle_alpha   90.00
_cell.angle_beta   90.00
_cell.angle_gamma   90.00
#
_symmetry.space_group_name_H-M   'P 1'
#
loop_
_entity.id
_entity.type
_entity.pdbx_description
1 polymer ?
#
loop_
_entity_poly.entity_id
_entity_poly.type
_entity_poly.pdbx_seq_one_letter_code
_entity_poly.pdbx_strand_id
1 'polypeptide(L)' 'MKFKKDVDFGEFFKKVKQCKQDVLFYSLEGDQLNLSSTISRFIFSAVNCHEGIISSGNVVCGCEEDKELLKEFFEKEE' A
#
# COMPACT_ATOMS: atom_id res chain seq x y z
N MET A 1 2.84 8.08 -1.34
CA MET A 1 1.55 8.31 -0.66
C MET A 1 1.55 7.58 0.67
N LYS A 2 1.02 8.21 1.73
CA LYS A 2 0.87 7.59 3.06
C LYS A 2 -0.54 7.08 3.28
N PHE A 3 -0.66 5.97 4.00
CA PHE A 3 -1.96 5.41 4.35
C PHE A 3 -2.66 6.24 5.41
N LYS A 4 -3.99 6.32 5.34
CA LYS A 4 -4.80 6.92 6.41
C LYS A 4 -4.69 6.08 7.68
N LYS A 5 -5.01 6.67 8.85
CA LYS A 5 -4.98 5.96 10.14
C LYS A 5 -5.95 4.77 10.24
N ASP A 6 -7.06 4.82 9.51
CA ASP A 6 -8.16 3.82 9.59
C ASP A 6 -8.37 3.14 8.23
N VAL A 7 -7.29 2.62 7.65
CA VAL A 7 -7.35 1.94 6.35
C VAL A 7 -7.80 0.49 6.53
N ASP A 8 -8.85 0.11 5.80
CA ASP A 8 -9.20 -1.29 5.60
C ASP A 8 -8.24 -1.91 4.57
N PHE A 9 -7.22 -2.60 5.06
CA PHE A 9 -6.22 -3.26 4.21
C PHE A 9 -6.82 -4.41 3.38
N GLY A 10 -7.93 -5.01 3.82
CA GLY A 10 -8.64 -6.05 3.08
C GLY A 10 -9.23 -5.50 1.78
N GLU A 11 -9.97 -4.39 1.88
CA GLU A 11 -10.50 -3.66 0.71
C GLU A 11 -9.38 -3.08 -0.15
N PHE A 12 -8.33 -2.51 0.46
CA PHE A 12 -7.17 -2.01 -0.27
C PHE A 12 -6.53 -3.10 -1.14
N PHE A 13 -6.27 -4.30 -0.61
CA PHE A 13 -5.69 -5.37 -1.41
C PHE A 13 -6.61 -5.90 -2.51
N LYS A 14 -7.94 -5.84 -2.33
CA LYS A 14 -8.88 -6.15 -3.42
C LYS A 14 -8.79 -5.13 -4.55
N LYS A 15 -8.56 -3.86 -4.22
CA LYS A 15 -8.38 -2.77 -5.20
C LYS A 15 -7.01 -2.84 -5.87
N VAL A 16 -5.95 -3.15 -5.13
CA VAL A 16 -4.60 -3.40 -5.70
C VAL A 16 -4.62 -4.51 -6.73
N LYS A 17 -5.43 -5.57 -6.55
CA LYS A 17 -5.61 -6.61 -7.57
C LYS A 17 -6.29 -6.14 -8.86
N GLN A 18 -6.99 -5.02 -8.82
CA GLN A 18 -7.64 -4.41 -9.98
C GLN A 18 -6.72 -3.39 -10.68
N CYS A 19 -5.60 -3.05 -10.06
CA CYS A 19 -4.60 -2.17 -10.65
C CYS A 19 -3.97 -2.82 -11.88
N LYS A 20 -3.70 -2.00 -12.89
CA LYS A 20 -3.06 -2.46 -14.13
C LYS A 20 -1.56 -2.66 -13.95
N GLN A 21 -0.94 -1.90 -13.04
CA GLN A 21 0.48 -1.98 -12.76
C GLN A 21 0.76 -2.43 -11.34
N ASP A 22 2.03 -2.76 -11.10
CA ASP A 22 2.50 -3.11 -9.77
C ASP A 22 2.40 -1.93 -8.81
N VAL A 23 1.88 -2.22 -7.61
CA VAL A 23 1.81 -1.27 -6.50
C VAL A 23 2.95 -1.59 -5.55
N LEU A 24 3.89 -0.66 -5.39
CA LEU A 24 5.08 -0.86 -4.58
C LEU A 24 4.97 -0.11 -3.26
N PHE A 25 5.38 -0.76 -2.17
CA PHE A 25 5.57 -0.14 -0.88
C PHE A 25 7.06 -0.06 -0.55
N TYR A 26 7.49 1.11 -0.10
CA TYR A 26 8.85 1.38 0.34
C TYR A 26 8.86 1.66 1.84
N SER A 27 9.64 0.89 2.59
CA SER A 27 9.91 1.17 4.02
C SER A 27 10.91 2.34 4.14
N LEU A 28 11.00 2.97 5.31
CA LEU A 28 12.04 3.97 5.58
C LEU A 28 13.44 3.36 5.64
N GLU A 29 13.51 2.06 5.89
CA GLU A 29 14.76 1.28 5.98
C GLU A 29 15.30 0.91 4.58
N GLY A 30 14.53 1.20 3.53
CA GLY A 30 14.91 0.99 2.13
C GLY A 30 14.39 -0.31 1.52
N ASP A 31 13.58 -1.07 2.24
CA ASP A 31 12.93 -2.27 1.71
C ASP A 31 11.86 -1.91 0.69
N GLN A 32 11.70 -2.79 -0.30
CA GLN A 32 10.67 -2.67 -1.31
C GLN A 32 9.79 -3.93 -1.32
N LEU A 33 8.48 -3.73 -1.18
CA LEU A 33 7.47 -4.78 -1.27
C LEU A 33 6.53 -4.51 -2.44
N ASN A 34 6.41 -5.48 -3.35
CA ASN A 34 5.40 -5.42 -4.41
C ASN A 34 4.05 -5.94 -3.91
N LEU A 35 3.15 -5.03 -3.54
CA LEU A 35 1.81 -5.32 -3.00
C LEU A 35 0.86 -5.96 -4.02
N SER A 36 1.19 -6.03 -5.30
CA SER A 36 0.44 -6.84 -6.28
C SER A 36 0.66 -8.34 -6.02
N SER A 37 1.87 -8.72 -5.59
CA SER A 37 2.20 -10.09 -5.22
C SER A 37 1.51 -10.53 -3.93
N THR A 38 0.90 -11.72 -3.97
CA THR A 38 0.23 -12.31 -2.80
C THR A 38 1.18 -12.47 -1.63
N ILE A 39 2.43 -12.92 -1.86
CA ILE A 39 3.41 -13.14 -0.78
C ILE A 39 3.77 -11.82 -0.12
N SER A 40 4.07 -10.78 -0.90
CA SER A 40 4.38 -9.46 -0.35
C SER A 40 3.22 -8.87 0.45
N ARG A 41 1.97 -9.13 0.05
CA ARG A 41 0.79 -8.72 0.84
C ARG A 41 0.74 -9.42 2.19
N PHE A 42 1.05 -10.72 2.25
CA PHE A 42 1.15 -11.44 3.53
C PHE A 42 2.26 -10.87 4.42
N ILE A 43 3.44 -10.60 3.85
CA ILE A 43 4.56 -9.97 4.58
C ILE A 43 4.12 -8.61 5.12
N PHE A 44 3.54 -7.77 4.27
CA PHE A 44 3.05 -6.45 4.65
C PHE A 44 2.02 -6.53 5.78
N SER A 45 1.04 -7.43 5.68
CA SER A 45 0.05 -7.64 6.75
C SER A 45 0.67 -8.10 8.06
N ALA A 46 1.64 -9.02 8.01
CA ALA A 46 2.32 -9.51 9.21
C ALA A 46 3.12 -8.38 9.90
N VAL A 47 3.86 -7.61 9.11
CA VAL A 47 4.68 -6.49 9.59
C VAL A 47 3.81 -5.36 10.14
N ASN A 48 2.69 -5.05 9.48
CA ASN A 48 1.75 -4.06 9.98
C ASN A 48 1.11 -4.43 11.32
N CYS A 49 0.71 -5.69 11.48
CA CYS A 49 0.10 -6.18 12.71
C CYS A 49 1.06 -6.11 13.91
N HIS A 50 2.37 -6.20 13.65
CA HIS A 50 3.38 -6.28 14.70
C HIS A 50 3.95 -4.92 15.12
N GLU A 51 4.31 -4.05 14.16
CA GLU A 51 5.04 -2.81 14.46
C GLU A 51 4.38 -1.52 13.95
N GLY A 52 3.27 -1.62 13.21
CA GLY A 52 2.63 -0.41 12.66
C GLY A 52 3.51 0.34 11.63
N ILE A 53 4.50 -0.32 11.03
CA ILE A 53 5.46 0.22 10.04
C ILE A 53 4.79 0.95 8.85
N ILE A 54 3.51 0.66 8.60
CA ILE A 54 2.72 1.33 7.56
C ILE A 54 2.73 2.86 7.68
N SER A 55 2.73 3.42 8.89
CA SER A 55 2.76 4.88 9.08
C SER A 55 4.08 5.52 8.63
N SER A 56 5.13 4.72 8.48
CA SER A 56 6.47 5.18 8.16
C SER A 56 6.80 5.02 6.68
N GLY A 57 6.20 4.07 5.97
CA GLY A 57 6.51 3.82 4.56
C GLY A 57 5.68 4.61 3.54
N ASN A 58 6.08 4.51 2.26
CA ASN A 58 5.42 5.15 1.14
C ASN A 58 4.93 4.15 0.11
N VAL A 59 3.71 4.34 -0.39
CA VAL A 59 3.22 3.60 -1.55
C VAL A 59 3.44 4.40 -2.84
N VAL A 60 3.90 3.69 -3.86
CA VAL A 60 4.12 4.15 -5.23
C VAL A 60 3.25 3.30 -6.16
N CYS A 61 2.45 3.96 -6.99
CA CYS A 61 1.63 3.33 -8.02
C CYS A 61 2.31 3.52 -9.38
N GLY A 62 2.22 2.53 -10.26
CA GLY A 62 2.83 2.61 -11.60
C GLY A 62 2.16 3.60 -12.55
N CYS A 63 0.86 3.88 -12.38
CA CYS A 63 0.12 4.81 -13.23
C CYS A 63 -0.93 5.63 -12.45
N GLU A 64 -1.44 6.69 -13.09
CA GLU A 64 -2.45 7.59 -12.50
C GLU A 64 -3.80 6.92 -12.28
N GLU A 65 -4.22 6.00 -13.17
CA GLU A 65 -5.47 5.25 -13.02
C GLU A 65 -5.47 4.41 -11.72
N ASP A 66 -4.36 3.73 -11.43
CA ASP A 66 -4.20 2.94 -10.21
C ASP A 66 -4.17 3.84 -8.97
N LYS A 67 -3.53 5.01 -9.08
CA LYS A 67 -3.56 6.03 -8.02
C LYS A 67 -4.99 6.50 -7.74
N GLU A 68 -5.81 6.69 -8.77
CA GLU A 68 -7.21 7.08 -8.59
C GLU A 68 -8.08 5.99 -7.96
N LEU A 69 -7.82 4.72 -8.27
CA LEU A 69 -8.48 3.58 -7.64
C LEU A 69 -8.12 3.45 -6.16
N LEU A 70 -6.89 3.83 -5.80
CA LEU A 70 -6.37 3.66 -4.45
C LEU A 70 -6.41 4.94 -3.61
N LYS A 71 -6.79 6.10 -4.18
CA LYS A 71 -6.83 7.40 -3.48
C LYS A 71 -7.70 7.39 -2.22
N GLU A 72 -8.70 6.52 -2.18
CA GLU A 72 -9.57 6.35 -1.01
C GLU A 72 -8.85 5.79 0.22
N PHE A 73 -7.68 5.15 0.05
CA PHE A 73 -6.89 4.56 1.14
C PHE A 73 -5.71 5.44 1.60
N PHE A 74 -5.42 6.53 0.88
CA PHE A 74 -4.28 7.42 1.19
C PHE A 74 -4.72 8.75 1.78
N GLU A 75 -3.93 9.30 2.69
CA GLU A 75 -4.15 10.63 3.23
C GLU A 75 -4.24 11.65 2.09
N LYS A 76 -5.22 12.57 2.15
CA LYS A 76 -5.23 13.71 1.25
C LYS A 76 -4.09 14.62 1.70
N GLU A 77 -3.08 14.82 0.87
CA GLU A 77 -2.18 15.95 1.04
C GLU A 77 -3.04 17.22 0.97
N GLU A 78 -3.10 17.95 2.08
CA GLU A 78 -3.73 19.28 2.20
C GLU A 78 -2.75 20.36 1.75
#